data_AF-A0A8C5XA10-F1
#
_entry.id   AF-A0A8C5XA10-F1
#
_cell.length_a   1.000
_cell.length_b   1.000
_cell.length_c   1.000
_cell.angle_alpha   90.00
_cell.angle_beta   90.00
_cell.angle_gamma   90.00
#
_symmetry.space_group_name_H-M   'P 1'
#
loop_
_entity.id
_entity.type
_entity.pdbx_description
1 polymer ?
#
loop_
_entity_poly.entity_id
_entity_poly.type
_entity_poly.pdbx_seq_one_letter_code
_entity_poly.pdbx_strand_id
1 'polypeptide(L)'
;MGYHPQYLDSFLKTQHYLMHMDGPLPFDCRHYIAIMKLLKISEWSWSLAELVHAVVLLAHCHALASFVFGCGCEQDEGLGGRGLLKPLSLGNQCFCEATAGNSCSQELLRINRKRVSPEDGSVRGWGFEHCSDPSAGLSPLADTDGEVTGATNLACYMQDPDFGYQDFARRDEDQTQVFRVQDYSWEDHGFSLVNRLYSDIGHLLDEKFRMVDGLQSSAMAKRQGCEPSVFKRGIWNYIHCMFGIRYDDYDYAEVNQLLERMLKVYIKTVTCYPEKTNSEMFDRFWKQFKHSEKVHVNLLILEARMQAELLYALQAITQYMIS
;
A
#
# COMPACT_ATOMS: atom_id res chain seq x y z
N MET A 1 13.55 1.53 -2.78
CA MET A 1 13.72 0.40 -1.81
C MET A 1 15.09 0.36 -1.13
N GLY A 2 16.22 0.62 -1.82
CA GLY A 2 17.59 0.42 -1.27
C GLY A 2 18.00 1.12 0.04
N TYR A 3 17.18 2.02 0.60
CA TYR A 3 17.34 2.51 1.98
C TYR A 3 17.16 1.41 3.05
N HIS A 4 16.51 0.29 2.69
CA HIS A 4 16.29 -0.87 3.56
C HIS A 4 16.83 -2.12 2.86
N PRO A 5 18.14 -2.42 2.96
CA PRO A 5 18.80 -3.42 2.11
C PRO A 5 18.33 -4.86 2.36
N GLN A 6 18.01 -5.21 3.61
CA GLN A 6 17.43 -6.51 3.95
C GLN A 6 16.07 -6.70 3.25
N TYR A 7 15.20 -5.69 3.32
CA TYR A 7 13.93 -5.72 2.61
C TYR A 7 14.11 -5.80 1.09
N LEU A 8 15.06 -5.03 0.52
CA LEU A 8 15.34 -5.05 -0.91
C LEU A 8 15.75 -6.45 -1.40
N ASP A 9 16.58 -7.16 -0.64
CA ASP A 9 17.05 -8.50 -1.00
C ASP A 9 15.89 -9.49 -1.15
N SER A 10 15.01 -9.63 -0.15
CA SER A 10 13.87 -10.55 -0.26
C SER A 10 12.72 -10.05 -1.14
N PHE A 11 12.57 -8.73 -1.33
CA PHE A 11 11.77 -8.20 -2.44
C PHE A 11 12.29 -8.66 -3.81
N LEU A 12 13.60 -8.54 -4.07
CA LEU A 12 14.20 -8.96 -5.34
C LEU A 12 14.13 -10.48 -5.53
N LYS A 13 14.34 -11.28 -4.49
CA LYS A 13 14.13 -12.74 -4.52
C LYS A 13 12.69 -13.08 -4.93
N THR A 14 11.71 -12.43 -4.31
CA THR A 14 10.29 -12.64 -4.62
C THR A 14 9.94 -12.23 -6.04
N GLN A 15 10.39 -11.04 -6.48
CA GLN A 15 10.15 -10.56 -7.84
C GLN A 15 10.84 -11.46 -8.89
N HIS A 16 12.04 -11.95 -8.62
CA HIS A 16 12.73 -12.91 -9.49
C HIS A 16 11.98 -14.25 -9.56
N TYR A 17 11.55 -14.79 -8.42
CA TYR A 17 10.77 -16.03 -8.37
C TYR A 17 9.46 -15.91 -9.17
N LEU A 18 8.73 -14.83 -8.95
CA LEU A 18 7.45 -14.56 -9.58
C LEU A 18 7.55 -14.34 -11.10
N MET A 19 8.52 -13.52 -11.54
CA MET A 19 8.63 -13.10 -12.95
C MET A 19 9.56 -13.96 -13.81
N HIS A 20 10.57 -14.63 -13.24
CA HIS A 20 11.68 -15.24 -14.00
C HIS A 20 11.94 -16.73 -13.74
N MET A 21 11.56 -17.28 -12.57
CA MET A 21 11.72 -18.71 -12.30
C MET A 21 10.63 -19.55 -12.97
N ASP A 22 10.83 -20.86 -13.08
CA ASP A 22 9.75 -21.78 -13.44
C ASP A 22 8.58 -21.67 -12.44
N GLY A 23 7.36 -21.80 -12.94
CA GLY A 23 6.14 -21.63 -12.14
C GLY A 23 4.89 -21.91 -12.99
N PRO A 24 3.69 -21.94 -12.38
CA PRO A 24 2.47 -22.40 -13.04
C PRO A 24 2.11 -21.69 -14.36
N LEU A 25 2.53 -20.43 -14.54
CA LEU A 25 2.21 -19.64 -15.71
C LEU A 25 3.37 -19.59 -16.71
N PRO A 26 3.09 -19.70 -18.03
CA PRO A 26 4.08 -19.45 -19.08
C PRO A 26 4.71 -18.06 -18.92
N PHE A 27 6.02 -17.96 -19.17
CA PHE A 27 6.81 -16.73 -18.95
C PHE A 27 6.23 -15.49 -19.65
N ASP A 28 5.86 -15.64 -20.92
CA ASP A 28 5.28 -14.56 -21.74
C ASP A 28 3.94 -14.06 -21.16
N CYS A 29 3.15 -14.96 -20.58
CA CYS A 29 1.87 -14.62 -19.95
C CYS A 29 2.06 -13.79 -18.69
N ARG A 30 3.14 -13.96 -17.92
CA ARG A 30 3.31 -13.25 -16.63
C ARG A 30 3.41 -11.74 -16.80
N HIS A 31 4.20 -11.31 -17.79
CA HIS A 31 4.32 -9.90 -18.16
C HIS A 31 3.00 -9.35 -18.72
N TYR A 32 2.23 -10.16 -19.45
CA TYR A 32 0.92 -9.76 -19.96
C TYR A 32 -0.15 -9.68 -18.85
N ILE A 33 -0.16 -10.61 -17.88
CA ILE A 33 -1.07 -10.63 -16.73
C ILE A 33 -0.76 -9.49 -15.76
N ALA A 34 0.52 -9.12 -15.61
CA ALA A 34 0.90 -7.88 -14.91
C ALA A 34 0.32 -6.60 -15.56
N ILE A 35 -0.14 -6.69 -16.82
CA ILE A 35 -0.74 -5.59 -17.60
C ILE A 35 -2.27 -5.80 -17.80
N MET A 36 -2.82 -7.00 -17.64
CA MET A 36 -4.18 -7.38 -18.05
C MET A 36 -4.96 -8.19 -17.00
N LYS A 37 -6.27 -7.92 -16.88
CA LYS A 37 -7.18 -8.72 -16.05
C LYS A 37 -7.36 -10.16 -16.57
N LEU A 38 -7.36 -11.10 -15.63
CA LEU A 38 -7.61 -12.55 -15.74
C LEU A 38 -8.82 -13.02 -16.58
N LEU A 39 -9.76 -12.14 -16.90
CA LEU A 39 -11.15 -12.50 -17.23
C LEU A 39 -11.44 -12.70 -18.72
N LYS A 40 -10.49 -12.43 -19.63
CA LYS A 40 -10.71 -12.54 -21.08
C LYS A 40 -10.27 -13.88 -21.65
N ILE A 41 -10.65 -14.97 -20.99
CA ILE A 41 -10.27 -16.33 -21.37
C ILE A 41 -11.53 -17.20 -21.37
N SER A 42 -12.27 -17.11 -22.48
CA SER A 42 -13.50 -17.89 -22.73
C SER A 42 -13.23 -19.29 -23.31
N GLU A 43 -11.98 -19.61 -23.64
CA GLU A 43 -11.61 -20.87 -24.31
C GLU A 43 -10.57 -21.72 -23.55
N TRP A 44 -9.98 -21.22 -22.46
CA TRP A 44 -8.98 -21.94 -21.66
C TRP A 44 -9.32 -21.89 -20.16
N SER A 45 -9.57 -23.04 -19.55
CA SER A 45 -9.81 -23.12 -18.11
C SER A 45 -8.50 -22.96 -17.34
N TRP A 46 -8.44 -22.02 -16.41
CA TRP A 46 -7.33 -21.87 -15.47
C TRP A 46 -7.26 -23.06 -14.51
N SER A 47 -6.07 -23.63 -14.31
CA SER A 47 -5.82 -24.44 -13.12
C SER A 47 -5.77 -23.57 -11.86
N LEU A 48 -6.02 -24.16 -10.69
CA LEU A 48 -5.89 -23.45 -9.41
C LEU A 48 -4.47 -22.93 -9.15
N ALA A 49 -3.45 -23.62 -9.70
CA ALA A 49 -2.05 -23.22 -9.59
C ALA A 49 -1.76 -21.95 -10.42
N GLU A 50 -2.22 -21.92 -11.68
CA GLU A 50 -2.13 -20.74 -12.54
C GLU A 50 -2.91 -19.56 -11.93
N LEU A 51 -4.12 -19.81 -11.41
CA LEU A 51 -4.96 -18.78 -10.81
C LEU A 51 -4.29 -18.15 -9.59
N VAL A 52 -3.75 -18.97 -8.68
CA VAL A 52 -3.00 -18.47 -7.51
C VAL A 52 -1.76 -17.68 -7.94
N HIS A 53 -1.02 -18.15 -8.93
CA HIS A 53 0.14 -17.42 -9.46
C HIS A 53 -0.28 -16.05 -10.04
N ALA A 54 -1.35 -15.97 -10.83
CA ALA A 54 -1.87 -14.71 -11.35
C ALA A 54 -2.40 -13.77 -10.25
N VAL A 55 -3.06 -14.31 -9.21
CA VAL A 55 -3.50 -13.53 -8.05
C VAL A 55 -2.30 -12.92 -7.32
N VAL A 56 -1.22 -13.68 -7.11
CA VAL A 56 0.02 -13.14 -6.51
C VAL A 56 0.70 -12.11 -7.41
N LEU A 57 0.73 -12.33 -8.74
CA LEU A 57 1.22 -11.36 -9.73
C LEU A 57 0.46 -10.03 -9.65
N LEU A 58 -0.87 -10.07 -9.70
CA LEU A 58 -1.71 -8.87 -9.67
C LEU A 58 -1.55 -8.10 -8.34
N ALA A 59 -1.64 -8.79 -7.20
CA ALA A 59 -1.44 -8.17 -5.89
C ALA A 59 -0.03 -7.56 -5.73
N HIS A 60 1.00 -8.23 -6.28
CA HIS A 60 2.36 -7.69 -6.30
C HIS A 60 2.47 -6.42 -7.14
N CYS A 61 1.89 -6.40 -8.34
CA CYS A 61 1.91 -5.25 -9.24
C CYS A 61 1.11 -4.05 -8.69
N HIS A 62 -0.08 -4.29 -8.12
CA HIS A 62 -0.89 -3.25 -7.47
C HIS A 62 -0.17 -2.61 -6.27
N ALA A 63 0.43 -3.44 -5.41
CA ALA A 63 1.20 -2.97 -4.26
C ALA A 63 2.49 -2.24 -4.67
N LEU A 64 3.15 -2.69 -5.73
CA LEU A 64 4.32 -2.02 -6.32
C LEU A 64 3.94 -0.67 -6.93
N ALA A 65 2.78 -0.54 -7.58
CA ALA A 65 2.27 0.74 -8.08
C ALA A 65 2.08 1.75 -6.94
N SER A 66 1.45 1.35 -5.83
CA SER A 66 1.38 2.17 -4.62
C SER A 66 2.77 2.65 -4.16
N PHE A 67 3.77 1.76 -4.14
CA PHE A 67 5.13 2.13 -3.73
C PHE A 67 5.81 3.11 -4.71
N VAL A 68 5.64 2.92 -6.02
CA VAL A 68 6.22 3.78 -7.07
C VAL A 68 5.67 5.21 -6.97
N PHE A 69 4.35 5.37 -6.91
CA PHE A 69 3.71 6.67 -6.74
C PHE A 69 4.02 7.28 -5.37
N GLY A 70 3.91 6.50 -4.29
CA GLY A 70 4.14 6.97 -2.93
C GLY A 70 5.58 7.42 -2.65
N CYS A 71 6.57 6.83 -3.31
CA CYS A 71 7.97 7.28 -3.25
C CYS A 71 8.32 8.42 -4.22
N GLY A 72 7.39 8.86 -5.08
CA GLY A 72 7.65 9.91 -6.06
C GLY A 72 8.67 9.51 -7.13
N CYS A 73 8.62 8.27 -7.61
CA CYS A 73 9.37 7.87 -8.80
C CYS A 73 8.76 8.56 -10.04
N GLU A 74 9.36 9.67 -10.46
CA GLU A 74 8.95 10.41 -11.66
C GLU A 74 8.95 9.50 -12.90
N GLN A 75 7.90 9.61 -13.72
CA GLN A 75 7.92 9.08 -15.08
C GLN A 75 8.69 10.09 -15.94
N ASP A 76 9.88 9.70 -16.41
CA ASP A 76 10.78 10.54 -17.20
C ASP A 76 10.25 10.68 -18.65
N GLU A 77 9.17 11.45 -18.83
CA GLU A 77 8.64 11.80 -20.15
C GLU A 77 9.51 12.89 -20.81
N GLY A 78 10.71 12.49 -21.28
CA GLY A 78 11.73 13.41 -21.75
C GLY A 78 12.65 12.88 -22.87
N LEU A 79 12.20 12.99 -24.13
CA LEU A 79 13.04 13.07 -25.34
C LEU A 79 13.99 11.88 -25.67
N GLY A 80 13.45 10.95 -26.44
CA GLY A 80 14.10 10.05 -27.41
C GLY A 80 15.63 9.91 -27.45
N GLY A 81 16.12 8.73 -27.04
CA GLY A 81 17.46 8.24 -27.37
C GLY A 81 17.82 6.98 -26.59
N ARG A 82 18.44 5.98 -27.26
CA ARG A 82 18.94 4.77 -26.57
C ARG A 82 19.93 5.16 -25.45
N GLY A 83 19.56 4.92 -24.20
CA GLY A 83 20.41 5.25 -23.06
C GLY A 83 20.08 4.41 -21.82
N LEU A 84 21.05 3.59 -21.40
CA LEU A 84 21.13 2.88 -20.13
C LEU A 84 20.59 3.70 -18.94
N LEU A 85 19.77 3.08 -18.07
CA LEU A 85 19.34 3.61 -16.77
C LEU A 85 20.51 4.28 -16.06
N LYS A 86 20.45 5.62 -15.90
CA LYS A 86 21.48 6.38 -15.19
C LYS A 86 21.15 6.36 -13.69
N PRO A 87 21.98 5.76 -12.82
CA PRO A 87 21.75 5.83 -11.39
C PRO A 87 21.93 7.28 -10.93
N LEU A 88 20.98 7.80 -10.12
CA LEU A 88 21.19 9.02 -9.34
C LEU A 88 22.17 8.74 -8.18
N SER A 89 23.42 8.51 -8.54
CA SER A 89 24.55 8.47 -7.61
C SER A 89 25.02 9.90 -7.33
N LEU A 90 24.41 10.57 -6.35
CA LEU A 90 24.97 11.80 -5.78
C LEU A 90 25.62 11.53 -4.41
N GLY A 91 26.89 11.12 -4.49
CA GLY A 91 27.94 11.51 -3.55
C GLY A 91 27.77 11.18 -2.06
N ASN A 92 28.57 10.21 -1.59
CA ASN A 92 29.00 10.17 -0.19
C ASN A 92 29.67 11.51 0.19
N GLN A 93 28.98 12.36 0.95
CA GLN A 93 29.62 13.36 1.81
C GLN A 93 29.11 13.21 3.23
N CYS A 94 29.96 12.57 4.03
CA CYS A 94 29.90 12.64 5.48
C CYS A 94 30.15 14.10 5.90
N PHE A 95 29.29 14.63 6.77
CA PHE A 95 29.59 15.84 7.54
C PHE A 95 29.19 15.61 8.99
N CYS A 96 30.20 15.49 9.85
CA CYS A 96 30.07 15.46 11.31
C CYS A 96 30.33 16.87 11.86
N GLU A 97 29.76 17.17 13.05
CA GLU A 97 29.97 18.42 13.83
C GLU A 97 29.41 19.70 13.13
N ALA A 98 28.88 20.75 13.78
CA ALA A 98 28.26 21.01 15.10
C ALA A 98 27.30 22.25 14.92
N THR A 99 26.56 22.84 15.87
CA THR A 99 26.53 22.80 17.35
C THR A 99 25.08 23.10 17.86
N ALA A 100 24.94 23.51 19.13
CA ALA A 100 23.70 23.89 19.83
C ALA A 100 22.94 25.13 19.30
N GLY A 101 21.61 25.20 19.51
CA GLY A 101 20.86 26.46 19.29
C GLY A 101 19.32 26.46 19.35
N ASN A 102 18.74 26.34 20.55
CA ASN A 102 17.49 26.99 21.00
C ASN A 102 16.07 26.57 20.48
N SER A 103 15.33 25.92 21.40
CA SER A 103 13.90 26.13 21.77
C SER A 103 12.92 26.89 20.85
N CYS A 104 12.04 26.15 20.17
CA CYS A 104 10.59 26.42 19.96
C CYS A 104 9.98 25.15 19.31
N SER A 105 8.92 24.47 19.76
CA SER A 105 7.78 24.83 20.61
C SER A 105 7.29 23.60 21.39
N GLN A 106 7.02 23.72 22.69
CA GLN A 106 6.38 22.65 23.50
C GLN A 106 4.88 22.86 23.75
N GLU A 107 4.28 23.92 23.19
CA GLU A 107 2.98 24.42 23.67
C GLU A 107 1.74 23.86 22.92
N LEU A 108 1.93 23.06 21.86
CA LEU A 108 0.81 22.49 21.08
C LEU A 108 0.26 21.15 21.62
N LEU A 109 0.96 20.49 22.55
CA LEU A 109 0.56 19.17 23.07
C LEU A 109 -0.44 19.22 24.26
N ARG A 110 -0.88 20.42 24.68
CA ARG A 110 -1.77 20.58 25.85
C ARG A 110 -3.27 20.65 25.54
N ILE A 111 -3.68 20.81 24.27
CA ILE A 111 -5.07 21.09 23.91
C ILE A 111 -5.96 19.83 23.84
N ASN A 112 -5.42 18.67 23.45
CA ASN A 112 -6.23 17.44 23.25
C ASN A 112 -6.60 16.68 24.55
N ARG A 113 -6.29 17.19 25.75
CA ARG A 113 -6.50 16.47 27.01
C ARG A 113 -7.66 17.02 27.84
N LYS A 114 -8.90 16.93 27.33
CA LYS A 114 -10.12 17.00 28.16
C LYS A 114 -11.38 16.42 27.49
N ARG A 115 -12.03 15.49 28.24
CA ARG A 115 -13.37 14.89 28.05
C ARG A 115 -13.51 13.78 27.01
N VAL A 116 -13.31 12.54 27.47
CA VAL A 116 -14.23 11.42 27.20
C VAL A 116 -14.53 10.77 28.56
N SER A 117 -15.80 10.63 28.91
CA SER A 117 -16.23 9.82 30.06
C SER A 117 -16.46 8.37 29.61
N PRO A 118 -16.31 7.37 30.49
CA PRO A 118 -16.53 5.97 30.11
C PRO A 118 -18.02 5.63 30.10
N GLU A 119 -18.61 5.43 28.92
CA GLU A 119 -19.93 4.81 28.74
C GLU A 119 -19.91 3.77 27.62
N ASP A 120 -20.37 2.56 27.96
CA ASP A 120 -20.70 1.38 27.15
C ASP A 120 -20.24 1.29 25.68
N GLY A 121 -19.23 0.43 25.45
CA GLY A 121 -19.48 -0.97 25.07
C GLY A 121 -20.23 -1.27 23.75
N SER A 122 -20.60 -0.27 22.95
CA SER A 122 -21.43 -0.44 21.75
C SER A 122 -20.80 0.20 20.51
N VAL A 123 -20.79 -0.57 19.42
CA VAL A 123 -20.22 -0.24 18.11
C VAL A 123 -20.73 1.11 17.58
N ARG A 124 -19.89 2.16 17.60
CA ARG A 124 -20.25 3.49 17.06
C ARG A 124 -19.12 4.14 16.25
N GLY A 125 -18.97 3.69 15.01
CA GLY A 125 -18.65 4.52 13.84
C GLY A 125 -17.29 5.24 13.77
N TRP A 126 -16.31 4.60 13.15
CA TRP A 126 -15.10 5.27 12.65
C TRP A 126 -15.39 6.04 11.36
N GLY A 127 -15.68 7.34 11.46
CA GLY A 127 -15.79 8.20 10.28
C GLY A 127 -14.40 8.62 9.80
N PHE A 128 -13.82 7.90 8.83
CA PHE A 128 -12.60 8.34 8.16
C PHE A 128 -12.94 9.44 7.15
N GLU A 129 -12.28 10.58 7.27
CA GLU A 129 -12.60 11.78 6.49
C GLU A 129 -12.27 11.63 5.00
N HIS A 130 -12.89 12.51 4.22
CA HIS A 130 -12.76 12.60 2.77
C HIS A 130 -11.37 13.13 2.38
N CYS A 131 -10.73 12.52 1.38
CA CYS A 131 -9.70 13.20 0.60
C CYS A 131 -10.43 14.07 -0.43
N SER A 132 -10.52 15.38 -0.18
CA SER A 132 -11.16 16.31 -1.14
C SER A 132 -10.39 16.32 -2.47
N ASP A 133 -11.10 16.17 -3.59
CA ASP A 133 -10.52 16.33 -4.91
C ASP A 133 -9.99 17.78 -5.09
N PRO A 134 -8.69 17.99 -5.39
CA PRO A 134 -8.14 19.34 -5.60
C PRO A 134 -8.70 20.05 -6.83
N SER A 135 -9.35 19.32 -7.74
CA SER A 135 -9.90 19.78 -9.01
C SER A 135 -11.21 20.57 -8.89
N ALA A 136 -11.89 20.54 -7.74
CA ALA A 136 -13.20 21.17 -7.54
C ALA A 136 -13.21 22.73 -7.51
N GLY A 137 -12.09 23.38 -7.84
CA GLY A 137 -11.90 24.84 -7.74
C GLY A 137 -11.57 25.57 -9.04
N LEU A 138 -11.44 24.88 -10.17
CA LEU A 138 -11.06 25.50 -11.45
C LEU A 138 -12.27 25.58 -12.38
N SER A 139 -12.70 26.81 -12.68
CA SER A 139 -13.75 27.06 -13.68
C SER A 139 -13.26 26.70 -15.08
N PRO A 140 -14.12 26.15 -15.96
CA PRO A 140 -13.72 25.78 -17.32
C PRO A 140 -13.42 27.04 -18.14
N LEU A 141 -12.15 27.19 -18.54
CA LEU A 141 -11.77 28.08 -19.63
C LEU A 141 -11.93 27.33 -20.96
N ALA A 142 -12.39 28.08 -21.97
CA ALA A 142 -12.95 27.54 -23.20
C ALA A 142 -11.95 26.82 -24.11
N ASP A 143 -12.51 26.05 -25.05
CA ASP A 143 -11.82 25.22 -26.03
C ASP A 143 -10.65 25.93 -26.76
N THR A 144 -9.53 25.22 -26.82
CA THR A 144 -8.57 25.34 -27.93
C THR A 144 -8.16 23.94 -28.36
N ASP A 145 -8.49 23.57 -29.59
CA ASP A 145 -8.07 22.32 -30.22
C ASP A 145 -6.55 22.14 -30.11
N GLY A 146 -6.13 21.09 -29.38
CA GLY A 146 -4.75 20.70 -29.22
C GLY A 146 -4.69 19.19 -29.06
N GLU A 147 -4.21 18.49 -30.08
CA GLU A 147 -4.13 17.03 -30.13
C GLU A 147 -3.05 16.54 -29.13
N VAL A 148 -3.46 16.24 -27.90
CA VAL A 148 -2.57 15.70 -26.85
C VAL A 148 -2.36 14.19 -27.07
N THR A 149 -1.57 13.84 -28.08
CA THR A 149 -0.92 12.53 -28.14
C THR A 149 0.28 12.53 -27.19
N GLY A 150 0.15 11.86 -26.03
CA GLY A 150 1.24 11.80 -25.03
C GLY A 150 1.06 10.66 -24.04
N ALA A 151 -0.01 10.68 -23.24
CA ALA A 151 -0.29 9.60 -22.29
C ALA A 151 -0.55 8.27 -23.01
N THR A 152 0.20 7.23 -22.64
CA THR A 152 -0.06 5.86 -23.12
C THR A 152 -1.47 5.47 -22.69
N ASN A 153 -2.40 5.27 -23.63
CA ASN A 153 -3.80 5.02 -23.30
C ASN A 153 -3.99 3.61 -22.73
N LEU A 154 -3.81 3.47 -21.41
CA LEU A 154 -3.96 2.21 -20.68
C LEU A 154 -5.41 1.71 -20.60
N ALA A 155 -6.41 2.54 -20.97
CA ALA A 155 -7.81 2.11 -20.94
C ALA A 155 -8.09 0.95 -21.91
N CYS A 156 -7.27 0.74 -22.94
CA CYS A 156 -7.37 -0.44 -23.81
C CYS A 156 -7.03 -1.77 -23.11
N TYR A 157 -6.37 -1.73 -21.94
CA TYR A 157 -6.09 -2.88 -21.08
C TYR A 157 -7.09 -3.02 -19.91
N MET A 158 -7.99 -2.06 -19.71
CA MET A 158 -8.96 -2.05 -18.62
C MET A 158 -10.37 -2.35 -19.13
N GLN A 159 -11.14 -3.15 -18.38
CA GLN A 159 -12.55 -3.43 -18.69
C GLN A 159 -13.49 -2.32 -18.19
N ASP A 160 -13.11 -1.69 -17.09
CA ASP A 160 -13.82 -0.60 -16.43
C ASP A 160 -12.75 0.33 -15.84
N PRO A 161 -12.43 1.46 -16.51
CA PRO A 161 -11.44 2.43 -16.05
C PRO A 161 -11.88 3.23 -14.81
N ASP A 162 -13.20 3.35 -14.59
CA ASP A 162 -13.78 4.15 -13.50
C ASP A 162 -13.95 3.34 -12.20
N PHE A 163 -13.71 2.02 -12.25
CA PHE A 163 -13.71 1.14 -11.08
C PHE A 163 -12.58 1.51 -10.11
N GLY A 164 -12.93 2.22 -9.02
CA GLY A 164 -12.01 2.62 -7.95
C GLY A 164 -12.30 1.99 -6.59
N TYR A 165 -11.46 2.32 -5.61
CA TYR A 165 -11.65 1.92 -4.20
C TYR A 165 -13.02 2.37 -3.67
N GLN A 166 -13.73 1.42 -3.05
CA GLN A 166 -14.95 1.68 -2.28
C GLN A 166 -14.60 1.75 -0.79
N ASP A 167 -15.13 2.76 -0.09
CA ASP A 167 -14.71 3.06 1.27
C ASP A 167 -15.50 2.28 2.31
N PHE A 168 -14.96 1.12 2.73
CA PHE A 168 -15.57 0.19 3.69
C PHE A 168 -15.80 0.77 5.09
N ALA A 169 -15.36 2.01 5.36
CA ALA A 169 -15.65 2.75 6.59
C ALA A 169 -16.83 3.74 6.47
N ARG A 170 -17.49 3.83 5.30
CA ARG A 170 -18.72 4.63 5.15
C ARG A 170 -19.85 4.02 5.98
N ARG A 171 -20.69 4.90 6.54
CA ARG A 171 -21.73 4.55 7.53
C ARG A 171 -23.10 4.25 6.93
N ASP A 172 -23.23 4.33 5.60
CA ASP A 172 -24.51 4.18 4.91
C ASP A 172 -24.58 2.80 4.23
N GLU A 173 -25.71 2.13 4.47
CA GLU A 173 -26.17 0.84 3.92
C GLU A 173 -25.61 -0.46 4.54
N ASP A 174 -26.50 -1.44 4.70
CA ASP A 174 -26.37 -2.71 5.44
C ASP A 174 -25.40 -3.74 4.80
N GLN A 175 -24.39 -3.29 4.06
CA GLN A 175 -23.54 -4.12 3.19
C GLN A 175 -22.07 -4.20 3.60
N THR A 176 -21.68 -3.73 4.80
CA THR A 176 -20.31 -3.90 5.27
C THR A 176 -20.06 -5.37 5.65
N GLN A 177 -19.69 -6.21 4.67
CA GLN A 177 -19.09 -7.52 4.93
C GLN A 177 -17.74 -7.30 5.63
N VAL A 178 -17.77 -7.31 6.96
CA VAL A 178 -16.56 -7.22 7.78
C VAL A 178 -15.78 -8.52 7.64
N PHE A 179 -14.61 -8.45 7.02
CA PHE A 179 -13.68 -9.57 6.99
C PHE A 179 -12.97 -9.65 8.35
N ARG A 180 -13.23 -10.71 9.12
CA ARG A 180 -12.50 -10.97 10.37
C ARG A 180 -11.26 -11.80 10.08
N VAL A 181 -10.12 -11.35 10.58
CA VAL A 181 -8.85 -12.10 10.46
C VAL A 181 -8.94 -13.46 11.15
N GLN A 182 -9.76 -13.56 12.20
CA GLN A 182 -10.06 -14.81 12.92
C GLN A 182 -10.73 -15.87 12.03
N ASP A 183 -11.52 -15.45 11.02
CA ASP A 183 -12.24 -16.35 10.12
C ASP A 183 -11.34 -16.80 8.94
N TYR A 184 -10.35 -15.98 8.56
CA TYR A 184 -9.35 -16.32 7.53
C TYR A 184 -8.08 -15.46 7.66
N SER A 185 -7.09 -15.96 8.38
CA SER A 185 -5.76 -15.33 8.57
C SER A 185 -4.75 -15.74 7.49
N TRP A 186 -3.64 -15.00 7.39
CA TRP A 186 -2.52 -15.41 6.55
C TRP A 186 -1.82 -16.62 7.15
N GLU A 187 -1.63 -16.60 8.47
CA GLU A 187 -0.87 -17.55 9.26
C GLU A 187 -1.52 -18.95 9.27
N ASP A 188 -2.84 -19.03 9.46
CA ASP A 188 -3.54 -20.30 9.58
C ASP A 188 -4.04 -20.83 8.21
N HIS A 189 -4.34 -19.94 7.25
CA HIS A 189 -4.99 -20.29 5.99
C HIS A 189 -4.20 -19.87 4.74
N GLY A 190 -3.96 -18.56 4.57
CA GLY A 190 -3.44 -18.00 3.32
C GLY A 190 -2.09 -18.58 2.89
N PHE A 191 -1.14 -18.66 3.83
CA PHE A 191 0.18 -19.25 3.64
C PHE A 191 0.08 -20.72 3.17
N SER A 192 -0.72 -21.52 3.86
CA SER A 192 -0.88 -22.95 3.57
C SER A 192 -1.56 -23.19 2.22
N LEU A 193 -2.51 -22.35 1.82
CA LEU A 193 -3.16 -22.43 0.51
C LEU A 193 -2.18 -22.05 -0.61
N VAL A 194 -1.52 -20.91 -0.49
CA VAL A 194 -0.66 -20.39 -1.57
C VAL A 194 0.50 -21.35 -1.81
N ASN A 195 1.16 -21.82 -0.75
CA ASN A 195 2.32 -22.73 -0.83
C ASN A 195 1.95 -24.14 -1.33
N ARG A 196 0.66 -24.52 -1.30
CA ARG A 196 0.14 -25.78 -1.83
C ARG A 196 -0.19 -25.72 -3.32
N LEU A 197 -0.55 -24.54 -3.83
CA LEU A 197 -0.97 -24.34 -5.24
C LEU A 197 0.13 -23.70 -6.10
N TYR A 198 1.04 -22.96 -5.48
CA TYR A 198 2.27 -22.45 -6.07
C TYR A 198 3.36 -22.60 -5.02
N SER A 199 4.19 -23.65 -5.16
CA SER A 199 5.24 -23.97 -4.17
C SER A 199 6.18 -22.79 -3.92
N ASP A 200 6.80 -22.77 -2.74
CA ASP A 200 7.83 -21.82 -2.27
C ASP A 200 7.45 -20.33 -2.20
N ILE A 201 6.46 -19.85 -2.97
CA ILE A 201 6.00 -18.45 -2.93
C ILE A 201 5.47 -18.08 -1.55
N GLY A 202 4.87 -19.03 -0.82
CA GLY A 202 4.34 -18.79 0.53
C GLY A 202 5.45 -18.38 1.49
N HIS A 203 6.61 -19.04 1.41
CA HIS A 203 7.79 -18.71 2.22
C HIS A 203 8.37 -17.33 1.86
N LEU A 204 8.42 -16.99 0.56
CA LEU A 204 8.92 -15.69 0.08
C LEU A 204 8.00 -14.52 0.51
N LEU A 205 6.69 -14.72 0.43
CA LEU A 205 5.69 -13.73 0.88
C LEU A 205 5.70 -13.56 2.40
N ASP A 206 5.76 -14.66 3.17
CA ASP A 206 5.84 -14.63 4.63
C ASP A 206 7.11 -13.96 5.14
N GLU A 207 8.26 -14.19 4.48
CA GLU A 207 9.51 -13.46 4.75
C GLU A 207 9.32 -11.95 4.52
N LYS A 208 8.76 -11.54 3.36
CA LYS A 208 8.49 -10.12 3.06
C LYS A 208 7.59 -9.44 4.10
N PHE A 209 6.47 -10.07 4.45
CA PHE A 209 5.53 -9.52 5.44
C PHE A 209 6.21 -9.32 6.80
N ARG A 210 6.97 -10.31 7.27
CA ARG A 210 7.70 -10.25 8.54
C ARG A 210 8.86 -9.25 8.53
N MET A 211 9.56 -9.12 7.41
CA MET A 211 10.69 -8.18 7.31
C MET A 211 10.29 -6.73 7.58
N VAL A 212 9.08 -6.31 7.19
CA VAL A 212 8.62 -4.93 7.45
C VAL A 212 8.40 -4.68 8.94
N ASP A 213 8.02 -5.70 9.72
CA ASP A 213 8.07 -5.61 11.18
C ASP A 213 9.49 -5.71 11.75
N GLY A 214 10.45 -6.29 11.03
CA GLY A 214 11.88 -6.18 11.37
C GLY A 214 12.46 -4.76 11.25
N LEU A 215 11.83 -3.86 10.49
CA LEU A 215 12.37 -2.53 10.21
C LEU A 215 12.29 -1.55 11.42
N GLN A 216 13.38 -0.79 11.59
CA GLN A 216 13.63 0.09 12.73
C GLN A 216 12.92 1.46 12.60
N SER A 217 11.65 1.52 13.00
CA SER A 217 10.79 2.72 12.88
C SER A 217 10.97 3.73 14.04
N SER A 218 12.18 4.26 14.22
CA SER A 218 12.52 4.93 15.50
C SER A 218 12.12 6.40 15.66
N ALA A 219 12.09 7.25 14.62
CA ALA A 219 11.88 8.70 14.82
C ALA A 219 10.42 9.15 14.66
N MET A 220 9.66 8.59 13.71
CA MET A 220 8.20 8.80 13.60
C MET A 220 7.47 8.35 14.88
N ALA A 221 7.69 7.12 15.34
CA ALA A 221 7.06 6.60 16.55
C ALA A 221 7.38 7.44 17.81
N LYS A 222 8.66 7.85 17.98
CA LYS A 222 9.10 8.73 19.07
C LYS A 222 8.42 10.11 19.06
N ARG A 223 8.17 10.71 17.90
CA ARG A 223 7.43 11.99 17.80
C ARG A 223 5.99 11.85 18.27
N GLN A 224 5.36 10.73 17.95
CA GLN A 224 4.02 10.40 18.42
C GLN A 224 3.97 10.01 19.90
N GLY A 225 5.12 9.78 20.55
CA GLY A 225 5.21 9.30 21.93
C GLY A 225 4.80 7.83 22.10
N CYS A 226 4.95 7.01 21.05
CA CYS A 226 4.58 5.59 21.04
C CYS A 226 5.76 4.68 20.65
N GLU A 227 5.64 3.40 20.97
CA GLU A 227 6.65 2.40 20.62
C GLU A 227 6.66 2.10 19.10
N PRO A 228 7.83 1.83 18.49
CA PRO A 228 7.94 1.54 17.05
C PRO A 228 7.05 0.40 16.55
N SER A 229 6.84 -0.64 17.36
CA SER A 229 5.95 -1.76 17.04
C SER A 229 4.47 -1.33 17.02
N VAL A 230 4.04 -0.55 18.00
CA VAL A 230 2.67 0.00 18.09
C VAL A 230 2.38 0.94 16.92
N PHE A 231 3.34 1.78 16.53
CA PHE A 231 3.22 2.66 15.36
C PHE A 231 3.04 1.86 14.06
N LYS A 232 3.88 0.84 13.83
CA LYS A 232 3.77 -0.04 12.65
C LYS A 232 2.45 -0.81 12.62
N ARG A 233 2.02 -1.40 13.76
CA ARG A 233 0.73 -2.09 13.91
C ARG A 233 -0.44 -1.13 13.63
N GLY A 234 -0.34 0.12 14.08
CA GLY A 234 -1.33 1.17 13.79
C GLY A 234 -1.45 1.49 12.29
N ILE A 235 -0.34 1.60 11.57
CA ILE A 235 -0.33 1.79 10.11
C ILE A 235 -0.93 0.55 9.41
N TRP A 236 -0.45 -0.65 9.76
CA TRP A 236 -0.91 -1.91 9.18
C TRP A 236 -2.42 -2.11 9.34
N ASN A 237 -2.91 -1.96 10.58
CA ASN A 237 -4.32 -2.16 10.90
C ASN A 237 -5.21 -1.05 10.33
N TYR A 238 -4.70 0.18 10.16
CA TYR A 238 -5.40 1.23 9.43
C TYR A 238 -5.59 0.87 7.95
N ILE A 239 -4.56 0.35 7.28
CA ILE A 239 -4.63 -0.10 5.89
C ILE A 239 -5.60 -1.28 5.73
N HIS A 240 -5.48 -2.30 6.57
CA HIS A 240 -6.42 -3.43 6.59
C HIS A 240 -7.86 -2.98 6.83
N CYS A 241 -8.09 -2.00 7.72
CA CYS A 241 -9.42 -1.43 7.96
C CYS A 241 -10.00 -0.67 6.75
N MET A 242 -9.18 -0.06 5.89
CA MET A 242 -9.65 0.53 4.63
C MET A 242 -10.21 -0.56 3.71
N PHE A 243 -9.59 -1.74 3.68
CA PHE A 243 -10.10 -2.93 2.97
C PHE A 243 -11.15 -3.73 3.77
N GLY A 244 -11.75 -3.19 4.83
CA GLY A 244 -12.77 -3.88 5.62
C GLY A 244 -12.27 -5.03 6.52
N ILE A 245 -10.96 -5.27 6.57
CA ILE A 245 -10.32 -6.31 7.39
C ILE A 245 -10.18 -5.83 8.84
N ARG A 246 -10.69 -6.61 9.79
CA ARG A 246 -10.69 -6.26 11.22
C ARG A 246 -10.05 -7.32 12.11
N TYR A 247 -9.27 -6.85 13.07
CA TYR A 247 -8.65 -7.64 14.13
C TYR A 247 -9.46 -7.44 15.43
N ASP A 248 -10.14 -8.48 15.91
CA ASP A 248 -10.97 -8.39 17.12
C ASP A 248 -10.17 -8.09 18.42
N ASP A 249 -8.84 -8.31 18.43
CA ASP A 249 -7.95 -8.02 19.56
C ASP A 249 -7.37 -6.59 19.57
N TYR A 250 -7.75 -5.74 18.61
CA TYR A 250 -7.15 -4.42 18.41
C TYR A 250 -8.13 -3.26 18.63
N ASP A 251 -7.75 -2.30 19.49
CA ASP A 251 -8.54 -1.07 19.66
C ASP A 251 -8.25 -0.07 18.54
N TYR A 252 -9.19 0.02 17.60
CA TYR A 252 -9.15 0.98 16.50
C TYR A 252 -9.26 2.46 16.94
N ALA A 253 -9.57 2.74 18.22
CA ALA A 253 -9.45 4.09 18.78
C ALA A 253 -8.00 4.55 18.87
N GLU A 254 -7.04 3.63 19.01
CA GLU A 254 -5.61 3.94 19.02
C GLU A 254 -5.15 4.53 17.69
N VAL A 255 -5.71 4.10 16.56
CA VAL A 255 -5.33 4.61 15.21
C VAL A 255 -5.45 6.13 15.12
N ASN A 256 -6.46 6.73 15.76
CA ASN A 256 -6.65 8.18 15.78
C ASN A 256 -5.75 8.92 16.77
N GLN A 257 -5.12 8.20 17.70
CA GLN A 257 -4.13 8.71 18.64
C GLN A 257 -2.70 8.53 18.09
N LEU A 258 -2.47 7.48 17.30
CA LEU A 258 -1.19 7.08 16.72
C LEU A 258 -0.88 7.72 15.36
N LEU A 259 -1.89 7.96 14.52
CA LEU A 259 -1.68 8.47 13.17
C LEU A 259 -2.22 9.90 13.01
N GLU A 260 -1.31 10.85 12.78
CA GLU A 260 -1.67 12.23 12.43
C GLU A 260 -2.59 12.29 11.20
N ARG A 261 -3.46 13.31 11.13
CA ARG A 261 -4.43 13.48 10.03
C ARG A 261 -3.76 13.44 8.64
N MET A 262 -2.63 14.12 8.47
CA MET A 262 -1.91 14.16 7.19
C MET A 262 -1.28 12.82 6.83
N LEU A 263 -0.84 12.04 7.82
CA LEU A 263 -0.35 10.67 7.60
C LEU A 263 -1.48 9.74 7.16
N LYS A 264 -2.66 9.84 7.79
CA LYS A 264 -3.85 9.07 7.40
C LYS A 264 -4.34 9.40 5.99
N VAL A 265 -4.33 10.68 5.60
CA VAL A 265 -4.63 11.14 4.23
C VAL A 265 -3.60 10.59 3.25
N TYR A 266 -2.31 10.73 3.53
CA TYR A 266 -1.24 10.18 2.69
C TYR A 266 -1.38 8.67 2.48
N ILE A 267 -1.53 7.89 3.56
CA ILE A 267 -1.69 6.44 3.50
C ILE A 267 -2.92 6.08 2.65
N LYS A 268 -4.06 6.75 2.85
CA LYS A 268 -5.29 6.51 2.07
C LYS A 268 -5.10 6.83 0.58
N THR A 269 -4.48 7.97 0.24
CA THR A 269 -4.17 8.31 -1.15
C THR A 269 -3.24 7.27 -1.78
N VAL A 270 -2.08 6.97 -1.18
CA VAL A 270 -1.11 6.03 -1.77
C VAL A 270 -1.64 4.60 -1.85
N THR A 271 -2.50 4.18 -0.91
CA THR A 271 -3.11 2.83 -0.91
C THR A 271 -4.25 2.70 -1.93
N CYS A 272 -5.16 3.69 -1.98
CA CYS A 272 -6.45 3.57 -2.66
C CYS A 272 -6.52 4.31 -4.00
N TYR A 273 -5.73 5.37 -4.16
CA TYR A 273 -5.70 6.28 -5.31
C TYR A 273 -4.25 6.72 -5.62
N PRO A 274 -3.31 5.78 -5.83
CA PRO A 274 -1.88 6.08 -5.94
C PRO A 274 -1.59 7.12 -7.04
N GLU A 275 -2.33 7.10 -8.15
CA GLU A 275 -2.27 8.07 -9.23
C GLU A 275 -2.58 9.52 -8.82
N LYS A 276 -3.33 9.72 -7.72
CA LYS A 276 -3.59 11.05 -7.12
C LYS A 276 -2.49 11.51 -6.15
N THR A 277 -1.37 10.79 -6.04
CA THR A 277 -0.26 11.17 -5.15
C THR A 277 0.53 12.35 -5.73
N ASN A 278 0.32 13.55 -5.17
CA ASN A 278 1.12 14.73 -5.49
C ASN A 278 2.18 14.97 -4.40
N SER A 279 3.47 15.00 -4.76
CA SER A 279 4.57 15.26 -3.82
C SER A 279 4.42 16.61 -3.10
N GLU A 280 4.01 17.67 -3.79
CA GLU A 280 3.84 19.02 -3.24
C GLU A 280 2.81 19.07 -2.10
N MET A 281 1.76 18.23 -2.18
CA MET A 281 0.71 18.12 -1.17
C MET A 281 1.28 17.66 0.18
N PHE A 282 2.24 16.75 0.15
CA PHE A 282 2.79 16.10 1.35
C PHE A 282 4.16 16.64 1.75
N ASP A 283 4.82 17.43 0.91
CA ASP A 283 6.16 17.96 1.09
C ASP A 283 6.33 18.70 2.43
N ARG A 284 5.31 19.46 2.85
CA ARG A 284 5.31 20.16 4.16
C ARG A 284 5.28 19.19 5.34
N PHE A 285 4.49 18.12 5.26
CA PHE A 285 4.41 17.07 6.28
C PHE A 285 5.72 16.25 6.31
N TRP A 286 6.27 15.97 5.14
CA TRP A 286 7.45 15.11 4.97
C TRP A 286 8.80 15.80 5.21
N LYS A 287 8.87 17.15 5.24
CA LYS A 287 10.10 17.92 5.48
C LYS A 287 10.81 17.59 6.80
N GLN A 288 10.09 17.09 7.79
CA GLN A 288 10.63 16.77 9.12
C GLN A 288 11.16 15.32 9.27
N PHE A 289 11.09 14.51 8.21
CA PHE A 289 11.43 13.09 8.22
C PHE A 289 12.49 12.75 7.17
N LYS A 290 13.38 11.79 7.48
CA LYS A 290 14.40 11.31 6.55
C LYS A 290 13.76 10.55 5.39
N HIS A 291 14.39 10.58 4.21
CA HIS A 291 13.87 9.88 3.03
C HIS A 291 13.72 8.36 3.28
N SER A 292 14.60 7.74 4.07
CA SER A 292 14.48 6.35 4.51
C SER A 292 13.24 6.06 5.36
N GLU A 293 12.74 7.04 6.13
CA GLU A 293 11.52 6.92 6.93
C GLU A 293 10.27 7.02 6.05
N LYS A 294 10.26 7.92 5.06
CA LYS A 294 9.20 7.99 4.04
C LYS A 294 9.09 6.66 3.29
N VAL A 295 10.23 6.13 2.85
CA VAL A 295 10.29 4.82 2.18
C VAL A 295 9.81 3.70 3.11
N HIS A 296 10.12 3.73 4.41
CA HIS A 296 9.61 2.74 5.36
C HIS A 296 8.06 2.75 5.47
N VAL A 297 7.42 3.91 5.48
CA VAL A 297 5.94 3.99 5.42
C VAL A 297 5.41 3.40 4.13
N ASN A 298 6.08 3.62 3.00
CA ASN A 298 5.69 3.02 1.71
C ASN A 298 5.89 1.50 1.68
N LEU A 299 6.84 0.94 2.43
CA LEU A 299 7.00 -0.50 2.59
C LEU A 299 5.85 -1.12 3.42
N LEU A 300 5.41 -0.44 4.48
CA LEU A 300 4.20 -0.82 5.23
C LEU A 300 2.96 -0.78 4.33
N ILE A 301 2.83 0.26 3.49
CA ILE A 301 1.71 0.39 2.55
C ILE A 301 1.72 -0.75 1.52
N LEU A 302 2.87 -1.02 0.90
CA LEU A 302 3.02 -2.10 -0.09
C LEU A 302 2.64 -3.45 0.51
N GLU A 303 3.24 -3.86 1.64
CA GLU A 303 2.98 -5.19 2.19
C GLU A 303 1.57 -5.36 2.74
N ALA A 304 1.04 -4.38 3.48
CA ALA A 304 -0.32 -4.47 4.03
C ALA A 304 -1.38 -4.46 2.92
N ARG A 305 -1.17 -3.69 1.84
CA ARG A 305 -2.04 -3.75 0.65
C ARG A 305 -1.97 -5.12 -0.02
N MET A 306 -0.76 -5.64 -0.24
CA MET A 306 -0.57 -6.95 -0.87
C MET A 306 -1.21 -8.08 -0.05
N GLN A 307 -1.03 -8.08 1.28
CA GLN A 307 -1.65 -9.08 2.16
C GLN A 307 -3.18 -8.98 2.14
N ALA A 308 -3.76 -7.76 2.20
CA ALA A 308 -5.20 -7.58 2.13
C ALA A 308 -5.82 -8.10 0.83
N GLU A 309 -5.22 -7.78 -0.33
CA GLU A 309 -5.69 -8.28 -1.64
C GLU A 309 -5.58 -9.82 -1.74
N LEU A 310 -4.50 -10.40 -1.21
CA LEU A 310 -4.33 -11.85 -1.16
C LEU A 310 -5.34 -12.54 -0.24
N LEU A 311 -5.64 -12.00 0.94
CA LEU A 311 -6.56 -12.62 1.89
C LEU A 311 -7.96 -12.81 1.31
N TYR A 312 -8.52 -11.79 0.64
CA TYR A 312 -9.82 -11.92 -0.03
C TYR A 312 -9.78 -12.94 -1.17
N ALA A 313 -8.77 -12.89 -2.04
CA ALA A 313 -8.68 -13.80 -3.18
C ALA A 313 -8.46 -15.26 -2.75
N LEU A 314 -7.61 -15.51 -1.76
CA LEU A 314 -7.34 -16.84 -1.22
C LEU A 314 -8.52 -17.40 -0.42
N GLN A 315 -9.27 -16.55 0.31
CA GLN A 315 -10.52 -16.96 0.95
C GLN A 315 -11.57 -17.39 -0.09
N ALA A 316 -11.76 -16.63 -1.16
CA ALA A 316 -12.68 -16.97 -2.24
C ALA A 316 -12.28 -18.29 -2.95
N ILE A 317 -10.99 -18.50 -3.21
CA ILE A 317 -10.47 -19.78 -3.73
C ILE A 317 -10.74 -20.92 -2.73
N THR A 318 -10.54 -20.69 -1.43
CA THR A 318 -10.83 -21.69 -0.39
C THR A 318 -12.31 -22.09 -0.40
N GLN A 319 -13.22 -21.13 -0.47
CA GLN A 319 -14.66 -21.37 -0.53
C GLN A 319 -15.04 -22.18 -1.78
N TYR A 320 -14.50 -21.82 -2.96
CA TYR A 320 -14.70 -22.57 -4.20
C TYR A 320 -14.13 -24.00 -4.17
N MET A 321 -13.06 -24.25 -3.40
CA MET A 321 -12.51 -25.60 -3.22
C MET A 321 -13.31 -26.48 -2.25
N ILE A 322 -14.27 -25.92 -1.52
CA ILE A 322 -15.08 -26.61 -0.50
C ILE A 322 -16.54 -26.79 -0.96
N SER A 323 -17.01 -25.96 -1.90
CA SER A 323 -18.35 -26.01 -2.50
C SER A 323 -18.55 -27.15 -3.49
#